data_AF-A0A843I135-F1
#
_entry.id   AF-A0A843I135-F1
#
_cell.length_a   1.000
_cell.length_b   1.000
_cell.length_c   1.000
_cell.angle_alpha   90.00
_cell.angle_beta   90.00
_cell.angle_gamma   90.00
#
_symmetry.space_group_name_H-M   'P 1'
#
loop_
_entity.id
_entity.type
_entity.pdbx_description
1 polymer ?
#
loop_
_entity_poly.entity_id
_entity_poly.type
_entity_poly.pdbx_seq_one_letter_code
_entity_poly.pdbx_strand_id
1 'polypeptide(L)'
;DISATDMHPFVHTFNEAVPPQFESRTDWQIFKAIAAEFTRLAKARGLGGVKDVVATPLLHDTPGEVAQPFGVVVDWREGGEPRPGQNMFNLVVVERDYSKIYDMFTALGPRVVKAGIGAKGVRIPGDELKEVYEDLKAALGERDGMPSLEHDKNVANAILYLSPETNCVVNRLAWRSLEKIVGKPLADALACEGDEVIDFDTATVQPRRVYVSPTWSGIESERRRYTAFAQNVEFGIPWRTLTGRQTFYLDHPWMLEFGEYMPTYKPPLQPEEPGPEGVGGALKLRYLTPHGKWNIHSTYFDNWFMLTMFRGGPVIWLNEKDAAKIGVKDNDWIEAYNENGAAAARAVVTHRIPEGVAIYYHATDKTIYTPLTTRGTRGNHNSPTRVYLKPTLMIGGYAQLSWGMNYFGPTGVNRDTWVYIKRLENVR
;
A
#
# COMPACT_ATOMS: atom_id res chain seq x y z
N ASP A 1 11.71 -10.77 11.22
CA ASP A 1 10.57 -10.40 10.33
C ASP A 1 10.54 -11.31 9.11
N ILE A 2 9.48 -11.29 8.30
CA ILE A 2 9.34 -12.03 7.03
C ILE A 2 9.18 -11.07 5.84
N SER A 3 9.51 -11.52 4.64
CA SER A 3 9.37 -10.72 3.42
C SER A 3 8.95 -11.57 2.23
N ALA A 4 8.15 -10.96 1.36
CA ALA A 4 7.72 -11.48 0.07
C ALA A 4 7.52 -10.30 -0.91
N THR A 5 7.51 -10.59 -2.22
CA THR A 5 7.35 -9.58 -3.27
C THR A 5 6.72 -10.20 -4.52
N ASP A 6 6.03 -9.40 -5.33
CA ASP A 6 5.47 -9.80 -6.63
C ASP A 6 6.54 -10.33 -7.61
N MET A 7 7.82 -10.01 -7.39
CA MET A 7 8.91 -10.34 -8.31
C MET A 7 9.29 -11.84 -8.31
N HIS A 8 8.99 -12.57 -7.24
CA HIS A 8 9.34 -13.99 -7.10
C HIS A 8 8.45 -14.72 -6.09
N PRO A 9 8.29 -16.05 -6.18
CA PRO A 9 7.33 -16.80 -5.37
C PRO A 9 7.90 -17.25 -4.01
N PHE A 10 8.93 -16.57 -3.49
CA PHE A 10 9.58 -16.97 -2.24
C PHE A 10 9.19 -16.09 -1.08
N VAL A 11 8.97 -16.72 0.08
CA VAL A 11 8.99 -16.08 1.39
C VAL A 11 10.35 -16.35 2.05
N HIS A 12 10.93 -15.32 2.66
CA HIS A 12 12.19 -15.41 3.39
C HIS A 12 12.16 -14.54 4.65
N THR A 13 13.16 -14.72 5.52
CA THR A 13 13.22 -14.05 6.83
C THR A 13 14.26 -12.94 6.88
N PHE A 14 13.98 -11.93 7.69
CA PHE A 14 14.97 -11.01 8.26
C PHE A 14 15.34 -11.54 9.66
N ASN A 15 16.60 -11.95 9.80
CA ASN A 15 17.13 -12.53 11.03
C ASN A 15 17.99 -11.52 11.78
N GLU A 16 17.95 -11.61 13.10
CA GLU A 16 18.82 -10.85 13.98
C GLU A 16 20.25 -11.39 13.87
N ALA A 17 21.13 -10.68 13.16
CA ALA A 17 22.55 -11.03 13.07
C ALA A 17 23.28 -10.74 14.39
N VAL A 18 22.91 -9.63 15.03
CA VAL A 18 23.34 -9.21 16.37
C VAL A 18 22.16 -8.51 17.06
N PRO A 19 22.13 -8.47 18.39
CA PRO A 19 21.13 -7.70 19.12
C PRO A 19 21.05 -6.24 18.67
N PRO A 20 19.83 -5.64 18.69
CA PRO A 20 19.66 -4.22 18.45
C PRO A 20 20.66 -3.39 19.28
N GLN A 21 21.39 -2.51 18.60
CA GLN A 21 22.45 -1.72 19.24
C GLN A 21 21.85 -0.62 20.12
N PHE A 22 22.57 -0.28 21.20
CA PHE A 22 22.13 0.69 22.21
C PHE A 22 20.78 0.30 22.82
N GLU A 23 19.82 1.23 22.86
CA GLU A 23 18.46 1.01 23.37
C GLU A 23 17.45 0.77 22.24
N SER A 24 17.94 0.53 21.02
CA SER A 24 17.09 0.23 19.87
C SER A 24 16.30 -1.05 20.12
N ARG A 25 15.11 -1.13 19.53
CA ARG A 25 14.21 -2.28 19.62
C ARG A 25 13.53 -2.48 18.27
N THR A 26 13.06 -3.68 18.00
CA THR A 26 12.21 -3.93 16.84
C THR A 26 10.85 -3.25 17.02
N ASP A 27 10.17 -2.92 15.93
CA ASP A 27 8.88 -2.23 15.98
C ASP A 27 7.84 -3.00 16.80
N TRP A 28 7.83 -4.34 16.70
CA TRP A 28 6.93 -5.17 17.50
C TRP A 28 7.20 -5.00 19.00
N GLN A 29 8.47 -5.03 19.44
CA GLN A 29 8.81 -4.83 20.85
C GLN A 29 8.53 -3.39 21.31
N ILE A 30 8.69 -2.39 20.44
CA ILE A 30 8.31 -0.99 20.71
C ILE A 30 6.80 -0.89 20.94
N PHE A 31 5.98 -1.36 20.01
CA PHE A 31 4.52 -1.30 20.12
C PHE A 31 3.99 -2.16 21.27
N LYS A 32 4.62 -3.30 21.56
CA LYS A 32 4.32 -4.11 22.75
C LYS A 32 4.56 -3.33 24.05
N ALA A 33 5.69 -2.63 24.17
CA ALA A 33 5.98 -1.80 25.33
C ALA A 33 5.00 -0.62 25.47
N ILE A 34 4.63 0.01 24.35
CA ILE A 34 3.59 1.05 24.31
C ILE A 34 2.25 0.47 24.78
N ALA A 35 1.86 -0.72 24.29
CA ALA A 35 0.62 -1.39 24.71
C ALA A 35 0.60 -1.68 26.22
N ALA A 36 1.74 -2.13 26.78
CA ALA A 36 1.89 -2.37 28.21
C ALA A 36 1.66 -1.10 29.03
N GLU A 37 2.35 -0.02 28.66
CA GLU A 37 2.23 1.26 29.36
C GLU A 37 0.85 1.89 29.20
N PHE A 38 0.28 1.80 27.99
CA PHE A 38 -1.10 2.22 27.73
C PHE A 38 -2.08 1.46 28.63
N THR A 39 -1.97 0.14 28.72
CA THR A 39 -2.84 -0.68 29.59
C THR A 39 -2.68 -0.31 31.07
N ARG A 40 -1.46 -0.05 31.54
CA ARG A 40 -1.20 0.41 32.92
C ARG A 40 -1.91 1.73 33.20
N LEU A 41 -1.77 2.70 32.29
CA LEU A 41 -2.42 4.01 32.40
C LEU A 41 -3.95 3.91 32.30
N ALA A 42 -4.46 3.06 31.40
CA ALA A 42 -5.88 2.80 31.24
C ALA A 42 -6.50 2.26 32.53
N LYS A 43 -5.87 1.25 33.16
CA LYS A 43 -6.29 0.71 34.47
C LYS A 43 -6.27 1.78 35.55
N ALA A 44 -5.19 2.55 35.66
CA ALA A 44 -5.06 3.61 36.66
C ALA A 44 -6.11 4.73 36.51
N ARG A 45 -6.57 5.00 35.29
CA ARG A 45 -7.60 5.99 34.98
C ARG A 45 -9.03 5.43 34.96
N GLY A 46 -9.21 4.13 35.22
CA GLY A 46 -10.52 3.48 35.16
C GLY A 46 -11.10 3.37 33.74
N LEU A 47 -10.26 3.38 32.69
CA LEU A 47 -10.69 3.13 31.31
C LEU A 47 -10.91 1.62 31.12
N GLY A 48 -12.18 1.21 31.08
CA GLY A 48 -12.61 -0.18 30.91
C GLY A 48 -13.18 -0.49 29.52
N GLY A 49 -14.12 -1.44 29.48
CA GLY A 49 -14.86 -1.82 28.29
C GLY A 49 -15.74 -0.68 27.76
N VAL A 50 -15.60 -0.36 26.48
CA VAL A 50 -16.44 0.59 25.75
C VAL A 50 -17.08 -0.06 24.52
N LYS A 51 -18.26 0.44 24.16
CA LYS A 51 -18.90 0.15 22.86
C LYS A 51 -18.63 1.32 21.93
N ASP A 52 -17.86 1.07 20.90
CA ASP A 52 -17.45 2.05 19.90
C ASP A 52 -18.28 1.86 18.62
N VAL A 53 -18.83 2.93 18.05
CA VAL A 53 -19.62 2.88 16.82
C VAL A 53 -18.70 3.27 15.67
N VAL A 54 -18.37 2.30 14.82
CA VAL A 54 -17.43 2.46 13.71
C VAL A 54 -18.17 2.51 12.39
N ALA A 55 -17.95 3.57 11.63
CA ALA A 55 -18.39 3.68 10.24
C ALA A 55 -17.47 2.82 9.35
N THR A 56 -18.02 1.91 8.56
CA THR A 56 -17.27 1.09 7.59
C THR A 56 -17.86 1.22 6.19
N PRO A 57 -17.03 1.41 5.15
CA PRO A 57 -17.55 1.61 3.80
C PRO A 57 -18.19 0.34 3.23
N LEU A 58 -18.81 0.48 2.06
CA LEU A 58 -19.28 -0.63 1.25
C LEU A 58 -18.06 -1.31 0.61
N LEU A 59 -17.76 -2.52 1.07
CA LEU A 59 -16.51 -3.21 0.73
C LEU A 59 -16.64 -4.04 -0.56
N HIS A 60 -15.63 -3.95 -1.43
CA HIS A 60 -15.40 -4.96 -2.47
C HIS A 60 -15.16 -6.34 -1.84
N ASP A 61 -15.43 -7.41 -2.60
CA ASP A 61 -15.30 -8.80 -2.17
C ASP A 61 -16.23 -9.16 -0.99
N THR A 62 -17.32 -8.39 -0.82
CA THR A 62 -18.39 -8.63 0.16
C THR A 62 -19.75 -8.41 -0.50
N PRO A 63 -20.86 -8.90 0.09
CA PRO A 63 -22.19 -8.58 -0.42
C PRO A 63 -22.50 -7.07 -0.54
N GLY A 64 -21.79 -6.22 0.20
CA GLY A 64 -21.95 -4.76 0.14
C GLY A 64 -21.48 -4.13 -1.18
N GLU A 65 -20.72 -4.84 -2.01
CA GLU A 65 -20.22 -4.30 -3.28
C GLU A 65 -21.33 -4.08 -4.32
N VAL A 66 -22.49 -4.72 -4.17
CA VAL A 66 -23.65 -4.55 -5.06
C VAL A 66 -24.79 -3.76 -4.42
N ALA A 67 -24.46 -2.95 -3.41
CA ALA A 67 -25.43 -2.18 -2.62
C ALA A 67 -26.21 -1.13 -3.45
N GLN A 68 -25.63 -0.61 -4.53
CA GLN A 68 -26.26 0.40 -5.39
C GLN A 68 -26.42 -0.12 -6.83
N PRO A 69 -27.51 -0.86 -7.13
CA PRO A 69 -27.72 -1.40 -8.47
C PRO A 69 -27.81 -0.28 -9.51
N PHE A 70 -27.28 -0.54 -10.71
CA PHE A 70 -27.16 0.41 -11.82
C PHE A 70 -26.38 1.70 -11.50
N GLY A 71 -25.67 1.73 -10.36
CA GLY A 71 -24.90 2.90 -9.91
C GLY A 71 -25.79 4.08 -9.53
N VAL A 72 -27.08 3.84 -9.24
CA VAL A 72 -28.02 4.91 -8.84
C VAL A 72 -27.63 5.40 -7.44
N VAL A 73 -27.01 6.58 -7.41
CA VAL A 73 -26.60 7.24 -6.17
C VAL A 73 -27.80 7.95 -5.55
N VAL A 74 -28.40 7.33 -4.53
CA VAL A 74 -29.43 7.97 -3.70
C VAL A 74 -28.73 8.66 -2.53
N ASP A 75 -28.38 9.95 -2.69
CA ASP A 75 -27.78 10.70 -1.59
C ASP A 75 -28.79 10.95 -0.47
N TRP A 76 -28.58 10.29 0.67
CA TRP A 76 -29.41 10.42 1.85
C TRP A 76 -29.36 11.84 2.48
N ARG A 77 -28.37 12.67 2.11
CA ARG A 77 -28.26 14.06 2.56
C ARG A 77 -29.16 15.00 1.76
N GLU A 78 -29.51 14.64 0.53
CA GLU A 78 -30.29 15.46 -0.40
C GLU A 78 -31.77 15.04 -0.46
N GLY A 79 -32.24 14.28 0.53
CA GLY A 79 -33.66 13.90 0.67
C GLY A 79 -33.94 12.40 0.62
N GLY A 80 -32.91 11.55 0.48
CA GLY A 80 -33.05 10.10 0.64
C GLY A 80 -33.12 9.67 2.11
N GLU A 81 -33.83 8.58 2.41
CA GLU A 81 -33.79 7.95 3.74
C GLU A 81 -32.42 7.26 3.97
N PRO A 82 -31.72 7.50 5.09
CA PRO A 82 -30.42 6.87 5.35
C PRO A 82 -30.57 5.38 5.69
N ARG A 83 -29.92 4.51 4.91
CA ARG A 83 -29.94 3.05 5.05
C ARG A 83 -28.52 2.49 5.13
N PRO A 84 -27.99 2.21 6.33
CA PRO A 84 -26.65 1.65 6.53
C PRO A 84 -26.41 0.39 5.70
N GLY A 85 -25.28 0.35 4.99
CA GLY A 85 -24.92 -0.78 4.14
C GLY A 85 -25.59 -0.80 2.77
N GLN A 86 -26.38 0.23 2.44
CA GLN A 86 -27.02 0.39 1.13
C GLN A 86 -26.63 1.73 0.49
N ASN A 87 -27.27 2.83 0.89
CA ASN A 87 -27.00 4.17 0.36
C ASN A 87 -26.09 5.01 1.27
N MET A 88 -25.62 4.45 2.38
CA MET A 88 -24.58 5.02 3.24
C MET A 88 -23.66 3.92 3.78
N PHE A 89 -22.57 4.32 4.44
CA PHE A 89 -21.66 3.41 5.13
C PHE A 89 -22.39 2.56 6.19
N ASN A 90 -21.82 1.39 6.50
CA ASN A 90 -22.27 0.56 7.60
C ASN A 90 -21.93 1.22 8.95
N LEU A 91 -22.76 0.99 9.97
CA LEU A 91 -22.51 1.37 11.35
C LEU A 91 -22.35 0.10 12.18
N VAL A 92 -21.14 -0.17 12.66
CA VAL A 92 -20.81 -1.41 13.37
C VAL A 92 -20.40 -1.09 14.81
N VAL A 93 -20.98 -1.79 15.77
CA VAL A 93 -20.57 -1.68 17.18
C VAL A 93 -19.37 -2.60 17.42
N VAL A 94 -18.26 -2.03 17.88
CA VAL A 94 -17.04 -2.73 18.26
C VAL A 94 -16.82 -2.57 19.76
N GLU A 95 -16.71 -3.70 20.47
CA GLU A 95 -16.37 -3.71 21.88
C GLU A 95 -14.85 -3.62 22.06
N ARG A 96 -14.38 -2.65 22.86
CA ARG A 96 -12.96 -2.44 23.16
C ARG A 96 -12.77 -2.42 24.66
N ASP A 97 -11.88 -3.26 25.18
CA ASP A 97 -11.49 -3.23 26.59
C ASP A 97 -10.10 -2.62 26.71
N TYR A 98 -10.03 -1.31 27.00
CA TYR A 98 -8.76 -0.59 27.07
C TYR A 98 -7.85 -1.08 28.20
N SER A 99 -8.43 -1.73 29.21
CA SER A 99 -7.70 -2.34 30.31
C SER A 99 -6.98 -3.65 29.93
N LYS A 100 -7.18 -4.14 28.69
CA LYS A 100 -6.63 -5.41 28.19
C LYS A 100 -5.82 -5.29 26.90
N ILE A 101 -5.51 -4.09 26.44
CA ILE A 101 -4.80 -3.88 25.16
C ILE A 101 -3.50 -4.67 25.09
N TYR A 102 -2.67 -4.68 26.13
CA TYR A 102 -1.44 -5.48 26.17
C TYR A 102 -1.70 -6.99 26.02
N ASP A 103 -2.66 -7.51 26.78
CA ASP A 103 -2.99 -8.95 26.77
C ASP A 103 -3.56 -9.36 25.40
N MET A 104 -4.38 -8.51 24.79
CA MET A 104 -4.90 -8.71 23.43
C MET A 104 -3.84 -8.53 22.34
N PHE A 105 -2.84 -7.68 22.54
CA PHE A 105 -1.74 -7.48 21.59
C PHE A 105 -0.78 -8.67 21.59
N THR A 106 -0.58 -9.30 22.75
CA THR A 106 0.39 -10.39 22.96
C THR A 106 -0.21 -11.80 22.86
N ALA A 107 -1.47 -11.93 22.45
CA ALA A 107 -2.15 -13.20 22.23
C ALA A 107 -3.01 -13.17 20.96
N LEU A 108 -2.94 -14.23 20.14
CA LEU A 108 -3.77 -14.35 18.95
C LEU A 108 -5.21 -14.65 19.37
N GLY A 109 -6.10 -13.68 19.25
CA GLY A 109 -7.46 -13.78 19.78
C GLY A 109 -8.32 -14.92 19.20
N PRO A 110 -9.34 -15.37 19.93
CA PRO A 110 -10.11 -16.58 19.60
C PRO A 110 -11.08 -16.39 18.43
N ARG A 111 -11.12 -15.20 17.80
CA ARG A 111 -11.98 -14.95 16.63
C ARG A 111 -11.58 -15.80 15.43
N VAL A 112 -10.32 -16.24 15.35
CA VAL A 112 -9.86 -17.19 14.33
C VAL A 112 -10.75 -18.43 14.30
N VAL A 113 -10.96 -19.07 15.46
CA VAL A 113 -11.77 -20.30 15.57
C VAL A 113 -13.27 -20.05 15.83
N LYS A 114 -13.66 -18.84 16.27
CA LYS A 114 -15.07 -18.49 16.49
C LYS A 114 -15.77 -17.97 15.23
N ALA A 115 -15.09 -17.16 14.43
CA ALA A 115 -15.67 -16.48 13.26
C ALA A 115 -15.11 -17.00 11.93
N GLY A 116 -13.90 -17.56 11.96
CA GLY A 116 -13.15 -17.94 10.76
C GLY A 116 -12.19 -16.85 10.29
N ILE A 117 -11.48 -17.15 9.21
CA ILE A 117 -10.61 -16.23 8.49
C ILE A 117 -11.03 -16.16 7.02
N GLY A 118 -10.59 -15.15 6.30
CA GLY A 118 -10.91 -15.01 4.89
C GLY A 118 -10.31 -13.79 4.24
N ALA A 119 -10.25 -13.82 2.92
CA ALA A 119 -9.82 -12.72 2.07
C ALA A 119 -10.46 -12.89 0.70
N LYS A 120 -10.72 -11.79 -0.01
CA LYS A 120 -11.06 -11.82 -1.45
C LYS A 120 -12.27 -12.70 -1.80
N GLY A 121 -13.31 -12.63 -0.96
CA GLY A 121 -14.54 -13.43 -1.09
C GLY A 121 -14.42 -14.88 -0.60
N VAL A 122 -13.20 -15.38 -0.32
CA VAL A 122 -12.96 -16.68 0.30
C VAL A 122 -13.13 -16.58 1.81
N ARG A 123 -13.85 -17.53 2.39
CA ARG A 123 -14.07 -17.62 3.84
C ARG A 123 -13.89 -19.06 4.33
N ILE A 124 -12.95 -19.25 5.26
CA ILE A 124 -12.74 -20.51 5.97
C ILE A 124 -13.46 -20.41 7.31
N PRO A 125 -14.47 -21.28 7.58
CA PRO A 125 -15.15 -21.35 8.87
C PRO A 125 -14.19 -21.63 10.03
N GLY A 126 -14.47 -21.04 11.20
CA GLY A 126 -13.58 -21.15 12.36
C GLY A 126 -13.48 -22.56 12.95
N ASP A 127 -14.53 -23.37 12.79
CA ASP A 127 -14.53 -24.77 13.19
C ASP A 127 -13.56 -25.64 12.38
N GLU A 128 -13.33 -25.29 11.11
CA GLU A 128 -12.31 -25.93 10.26
C GLU A 128 -10.87 -25.48 10.60
N LEU A 129 -10.70 -24.46 11.46
CA LEU A 129 -9.39 -23.92 11.86
C LEU A 129 -8.97 -24.33 13.27
N LYS A 130 -9.75 -25.17 13.96
CA LYS A 130 -9.46 -25.55 15.34
C LYS A 130 -8.11 -26.26 15.48
N GLU A 131 -7.84 -27.23 14.62
CA GLU A 131 -6.57 -27.98 14.63
C GLU A 131 -5.39 -27.04 14.34
N VAL A 132 -5.49 -26.20 13.30
CA VAL A 132 -4.47 -25.18 12.97
C VAL A 132 -4.21 -24.23 14.14
N TYR A 133 -5.24 -23.88 14.91
CA TYR A 133 -5.12 -23.01 16.07
C TYR A 133 -4.47 -23.71 17.27
N GLU A 134 -4.69 -25.01 17.44
CA GLU A 134 -3.96 -25.82 18.44
C GLU A 134 -2.49 -26.00 18.04
N ASP A 135 -2.21 -26.24 16.75
CA ASP A 135 -0.85 -26.31 16.22
C ASP A 135 -0.09 -24.99 16.45
N LEU A 136 -0.77 -23.85 16.26
CA LEU A 136 -0.26 -22.54 16.60
C LEU A 136 0.07 -22.40 18.09
N LYS A 137 -0.78 -22.88 19.00
CA LYS A 137 -0.46 -22.86 20.43
C LYS A 137 0.77 -23.71 20.74
N ALA A 138 0.87 -24.88 20.13
CA ALA A 138 2.03 -25.76 20.31
C ALA A 138 3.32 -25.12 19.77
N ALA A 139 3.26 -24.48 18.61
CA ALA A 139 4.42 -23.87 17.94
C ALA A 139 4.86 -22.53 18.57
N LEU A 140 3.91 -21.72 19.03
CA LEU A 140 4.19 -20.35 19.52
C LEU A 140 4.28 -20.25 21.04
N GLY A 141 3.83 -21.30 21.74
CA GLY A 141 3.50 -21.25 23.16
C GLY A 141 2.11 -20.66 23.41
N GLU A 142 1.66 -20.79 24.66
CA GLU A 142 0.32 -20.39 25.07
C GLU A 142 0.36 -19.17 25.99
N ARG A 143 -0.61 -18.27 25.80
CA ARG A 143 -0.93 -17.15 26.69
C ARG A 143 -2.45 -17.09 26.87
N ASP A 144 -2.92 -17.26 28.10
CA ASP A 144 -4.36 -17.23 28.45
C ASP A 144 -5.24 -18.15 27.57
N GLY A 145 -4.78 -19.37 27.27
CA GLY A 145 -5.53 -20.31 26.41
C GLY A 145 -5.44 -20.02 24.91
N MET A 146 -4.60 -19.07 24.48
CA MET A 146 -4.46 -18.62 23.10
C MET A 146 -2.99 -18.71 22.64
N PRO A 147 -2.71 -18.78 21.32
CA PRO A 147 -1.34 -18.72 20.81
C PRO A 147 -0.65 -17.42 21.21
N SER A 148 0.55 -17.52 21.75
CA SER A 148 1.35 -16.38 22.19
C SER A 148 1.88 -15.57 21.00
N LEU A 149 1.72 -14.24 21.05
CA LEU A 149 2.35 -13.28 20.14
C LEU A 149 3.43 -12.45 20.86
N GLU A 150 4.00 -12.96 21.94
CA GLU A 150 4.95 -12.23 22.79
C GLU A 150 6.20 -11.74 22.03
N HIS A 151 6.67 -12.52 21.04
CA HIS A 151 7.89 -12.26 20.28
C HIS A 151 7.61 -12.10 18.78
N ASP A 152 8.46 -11.35 18.10
CA ASP A 152 8.34 -11.01 16.68
C ASP A 152 8.26 -12.27 15.80
N LYS A 153 9.06 -13.29 16.13
CA LYS A 153 9.03 -14.61 15.47
C LYS A 153 7.68 -15.29 15.62
N ASN A 154 7.00 -15.13 16.77
CA ASN A 154 5.68 -15.70 16.97
C ASN A 154 4.65 -15.07 16.04
N VAL A 155 4.72 -13.75 15.84
CA VAL A 155 3.84 -13.03 14.91
C VAL A 155 4.09 -13.47 13.47
N ALA A 156 5.36 -13.60 13.07
CA ALA A 156 5.72 -14.11 11.75
C ALA A 156 5.16 -15.52 11.53
N ASN A 157 5.32 -16.43 12.49
CA ASN A 157 4.75 -17.77 12.40
C ASN A 157 3.21 -17.76 12.44
N ALA A 158 2.57 -16.86 13.20
CA ALA A 158 1.12 -16.71 13.17
C ALA A 158 0.62 -16.35 11.76
N ILE A 159 1.31 -15.46 11.05
CA ILE A 159 1.01 -15.12 9.66
C ILE A 159 1.20 -16.36 8.77
N LEU A 160 2.33 -17.04 8.89
CA LEU A 160 2.67 -18.18 8.04
C LEU A 160 1.73 -19.39 8.22
N TYR A 161 1.32 -19.68 9.46
CA TYR A 161 0.41 -20.79 9.75
C TYR A 161 -1.03 -20.50 9.31
N LEU A 162 -1.47 -19.25 9.33
CA LEU A 162 -2.85 -18.87 8.95
C LEU A 162 -3.00 -18.53 7.47
N SER A 163 -1.90 -18.42 6.72
CA SER A 163 -1.92 -18.05 5.31
C SER A 163 -2.05 -19.30 4.43
N PRO A 164 -2.98 -19.33 3.45
CA PRO A 164 -3.06 -20.40 2.47
C PRO A 164 -1.86 -20.46 1.53
N GLU A 165 -1.04 -19.41 1.46
CA GLU A 165 0.20 -19.41 0.68
C GLU A 165 1.32 -20.20 1.37
N THR A 166 1.21 -20.47 2.68
CA THR A 166 2.32 -21.04 3.46
C THR A 166 1.93 -22.21 4.36
N ASN A 167 0.63 -22.50 4.53
CA ASN A 167 0.15 -23.68 5.23
C ASN A 167 -0.75 -24.52 4.32
N CYS A 168 -0.35 -25.77 4.07
CA CYS A 168 -1.06 -26.59 3.11
C CYS A 168 -2.47 -27.02 3.53
N VAL A 169 -2.72 -27.15 4.85
CA VAL A 169 -4.05 -27.41 5.38
C VAL A 169 -4.97 -26.22 5.09
N VAL A 170 -4.52 -25.00 5.44
CA VAL A 170 -5.28 -23.76 5.19
C VAL A 170 -5.48 -23.52 3.69
N ASN A 171 -4.49 -23.85 2.86
CA ASN A 171 -4.57 -23.76 1.41
C ASN A 171 -5.75 -24.58 0.85
N ARG A 172 -5.88 -25.85 1.24
CA ARG A 172 -6.98 -26.71 0.82
C ARG A 172 -8.34 -26.17 1.27
N LEU A 173 -8.44 -25.70 2.51
CA LEU A 173 -9.66 -25.11 3.04
C LEU A 173 -10.07 -23.86 2.23
N ALA A 174 -9.11 -23.01 1.88
CA ALA A 174 -9.35 -21.83 1.05
C ALA A 174 -9.85 -22.20 -0.35
N TRP A 175 -9.23 -23.18 -1.01
CA TRP A 175 -9.66 -23.65 -2.33
C TRP A 175 -11.05 -24.27 -2.31
N ARG A 176 -11.37 -25.09 -1.30
CA ARG A 176 -12.72 -25.67 -1.12
C ARG A 176 -13.78 -24.60 -0.91
N SER A 177 -13.42 -23.52 -0.22
CA SER A 177 -14.32 -22.37 -0.04
C SER A 177 -14.59 -21.66 -1.38
N LEU A 178 -13.57 -21.40 -2.20
CA LEU A 178 -13.76 -20.80 -3.53
C LEU A 178 -14.52 -21.72 -4.50
N GLU A 179 -14.25 -23.02 -4.46
CA GLU A 179 -14.93 -24.04 -5.27
C GLU A 179 -16.44 -24.03 -5.08
N LYS A 180 -16.93 -23.84 -3.85
CA LYS A 180 -18.37 -23.68 -3.56
C LYS A 180 -18.97 -22.45 -4.23
N ILE A 181 -18.21 -21.36 -4.34
CA ILE A 181 -18.66 -20.10 -4.96
C ILE A 181 -18.66 -20.23 -6.48
N VAL A 182 -17.61 -20.82 -7.06
CA VAL A 182 -17.43 -20.94 -8.51
C VAL A 182 -18.27 -22.09 -9.10
N GLY A 183 -18.57 -23.11 -8.30
CA GLY A 183 -19.30 -24.31 -8.74
C GLY A 183 -18.47 -25.25 -9.62
N LYS A 184 -17.15 -25.29 -9.43
CA LYS A 184 -16.22 -26.14 -10.20
C LYS A 184 -15.20 -26.80 -9.26
N PRO A 185 -14.74 -28.03 -9.57
CA PRO A 185 -13.65 -28.64 -8.81
C PRO A 185 -12.37 -27.83 -9.00
N LEU A 186 -11.93 -27.13 -7.96
CA LEU A 186 -10.72 -26.31 -7.94
C LEU A 186 -9.69 -26.86 -6.97
N ALA A 187 -10.13 -27.36 -5.80
CA ALA A 187 -9.21 -27.81 -4.76
C ALA A 187 -8.32 -28.97 -5.22
N ASP A 188 -8.90 -29.97 -5.88
CA ASP A 188 -8.16 -31.14 -6.37
C ASP A 188 -7.12 -30.77 -7.45
N ALA A 189 -7.30 -29.64 -8.14
CA ALA A 189 -6.43 -29.26 -9.25
C ALA A 189 -5.36 -28.23 -8.87
N LEU A 190 -5.62 -27.39 -7.86
CA LEU A 190 -4.79 -26.22 -7.56
C LEU A 190 -4.27 -26.17 -6.12
N ALA A 191 -4.86 -26.93 -5.21
CA ALA A 191 -4.37 -26.95 -3.84
C ALA A 191 -3.05 -27.73 -3.75
N CYS A 192 -2.26 -27.42 -2.74
CA CYS A 192 -1.11 -28.23 -2.39
C CYS A 192 -1.53 -29.60 -1.82
N GLU A 193 -0.61 -30.55 -1.92
CA GLU A 193 -0.70 -31.88 -1.31
C GLU A 193 0.16 -31.93 -0.05
N GLY A 194 -0.23 -32.75 0.93
CA GLY A 194 0.49 -32.88 2.22
C GLY A 194 -0.07 -32.04 3.36
N ASP A 195 0.68 -31.89 4.43
CA ASP A 195 0.33 -31.14 5.64
C ASP A 195 1.44 -30.15 6.03
N GLU A 196 2.35 -29.87 5.10
CA GLU A 196 3.50 -29.02 5.38
C GLU A 196 3.10 -27.57 5.65
N VAL A 197 3.84 -26.98 6.58
CA VAL A 197 3.79 -25.56 6.92
C VAL A 197 5.17 -24.97 6.67
N ILE A 198 5.22 -23.89 5.89
CA ILE A 198 6.39 -23.04 5.79
C ILE A 198 6.41 -22.18 7.06
N ASP A 199 7.37 -22.43 7.95
CA ASP A 199 7.55 -21.65 9.17
C ASP A 199 8.81 -20.77 9.10
N PHE A 200 9.03 -19.96 10.13
CA PHE A 200 10.16 -19.04 10.20
C PHE A 200 11.51 -19.77 10.14
N ASP A 201 11.63 -20.93 10.81
CA ASP A 201 12.91 -21.65 10.91
C ASP A 201 13.27 -22.32 9.57
N THR A 202 12.28 -22.95 8.93
CA THR A 202 12.45 -23.55 7.61
C THR A 202 12.74 -22.51 6.53
N ALA A 203 12.13 -21.31 6.61
CA ALA A 203 12.41 -20.18 5.72
C ALA A 203 13.76 -19.49 6.00
N THR A 204 14.28 -19.61 7.22
CA THR A 204 15.60 -19.11 7.60
C THR A 204 16.73 -19.96 7.03
N VAL A 205 16.56 -21.29 7.01
CA VAL A 205 17.53 -22.20 6.38
C VAL A 205 17.63 -21.94 4.89
N GLN A 206 16.48 -21.77 4.22
CA GLN A 206 16.40 -21.48 2.81
C GLN A 206 15.05 -20.83 2.47
N PRO A 207 15.00 -19.77 1.65
CA PRO A 207 13.75 -19.20 1.17
C PRO A 207 12.82 -20.27 0.60
N ARG A 208 11.55 -20.23 0.98
CA ARG A 208 10.57 -21.26 0.60
C ARG A 208 9.63 -20.73 -0.46
N ARG A 209 9.37 -21.54 -1.48
CA ARG A 209 8.37 -21.23 -2.49
C ARG A 209 6.99 -21.38 -1.87
N VAL A 210 6.13 -20.39 -2.05
CA VAL A 210 4.75 -20.42 -1.56
C VAL A 210 3.86 -21.35 -2.39
N TYR A 211 2.67 -21.65 -1.86
CA TYR A 211 1.64 -22.45 -2.52
C TYR A 211 0.73 -21.59 -3.39
N VAL A 212 0.20 -22.20 -4.46
CA VAL A 212 -0.85 -21.60 -5.29
C VAL A 212 -2.10 -21.40 -4.45
N SER A 213 -2.57 -20.16 -4.35
CA SER A 213 -3.65 -19.77 -3.45
C SER A 213 -4.78 -19.03 -4.19
N PRO A 214 -6.05 -19.17 -3.74
CA PRO A 214 -7.17 -18.44 -4.30
C PRO A 214 -7.15 -16.93 -3.99
N THR A 215 -6.29 -16.48 -3.05
CA THR A 215 -6.04 -15.06 -2.80
C THR A 215 -5.40 -14.37 -4.01
N TRP A 216 -4.69 -15.13 -4.85
CA TRP A 216 -4.03 -14.61 -6.05
C TRP A 216 -4.81 -15.00 -7.32
N SER A 217 -4.20 -14.84 -8.48
CA SER A 217 -4.84 -15.22 -9.75
C SER A 217 -3.92 -16.00 -10.68
N GLY A 218 -2.66 -16.17 -10.30
CA GLY A 218 -1.71 -16.95 -11.06
C GLY A 218 -1.57 -18.38 -10.56
N ILE A 219 -0.92 -19.17 -11.40
CA ILE A 219 -0.55 -20.55 -11.15
C ILE A 219 0.96 -20.64 -11.31
N GLU A 220 1.60 -21.26 -10.34
CA GLU A 220 3.04 -21.49 -10.32
C GLU A 220 3.32 -22.94 -9.91
N SER A 221 4.36 -23.50 -10.49
CA SER A 221 4.82 -24.86 -10.17
C SER A 221 6.31 -24.96 -10.50
N GLU A 222 6.91 -26.12 -10.26
CA GLU A 222 8.30 -26.36 -10.69
C GLU A 222 8.52 -26.20 -12.19
N ARG A 223 7.46 -26.40 -12.97
CA ARG A 223 7.50 -26.36 -14.44
C ARG A 223 6.88 -25.09 -15.02
N ARG A 224 6.37 -24.20 -14.17
CA ARG A 224 5.62 -23.02 -14.60
C ARG A 224 5.90 -21.81 -13.71
N ARG A 225 6.26 -20.69 -14.34
CA ARG A 225 6.35 -19.39 -13.65
C ARG A 225 4.97 -18.80 -13.41
N TYR A 226 4.82 -18.08 -12.30
CA TYR A 226 3.61 -17.33 -12.01
C TYR A 226 3.20 -16.47 -13.20
N THR A 227 1.91 -16.51 -13.54
CA THR A 227 1.30 -15.66 -14.58
C THR A 227 -0.04 -15.19 -14.05
N ALA A 228 -0.19 -13.88 -13.82
CA ALA A 228 -1.43 -13.32 -13.32
C ALA A 228 -2.62 -13.71 -14.22
N PHE A 229 -3.77 -13.97 -13.58
CA PHE A 229 -5.03 -14.37 -14.21
C PHE A 229 -5.04 -15.73 -14.92
N ALA A 230 -3.99 -16.56 -14.76
CA ALA A 230 -4.00 -17.95 -15.23
C ALA A 230 -5.18 -18.74 -14.65
N GLN A 231 -5.50 -18.57 -13.37
CA GLN A 231 -6.66 -19.21 -12.74
C GLN A 231 -7.98 -18.78 -13.40
N ASN A 232 -8.11 -17.50 -13.76
CA ASN A 232 -9.30 -16.99 -14.42
C ASN A 232 -9.47 -17.58 -15.83
N VAL A 233 -8.39 -17.62 -16.61
CA VAL A 233 -8.42 -18.08 -18.01
C VAL A 233 -8.55 -19.60 -18.09
N GLU A 234 -7.79 -20.34 -17.30
CA GLU A 234 -7.68 -21.81 -17.43
C GLU A 234 -8.73 -22.56 -16.63
N PHE A 235 -9.15 -22.03 -15.48
CA PHE A 235 -10.15 -22.66 -14.61
C PHE A 235 -11.51 -21.96 -14.70
N GLY A 236 -11.59 -20.85 -15.44
CA GLY A 236 -12.83 -20.08 -15.63
C GLY A 236 -13.34 -19.47 -14.33
N ILE A 237 -12.44 -19.11 -13.41
CA ILE A 237 -12.77 -18.33 -12.22
C ILE A 237 -13.11 -16.90 -12.69
N PRO A 238 -14.29 -16.34 -12.36
CA PRO A 238 -14.64 -14.99 -12.79
C PRO A 238 -13.66 -13.93 -12.27
N TRP A 239 -13.41 -12.89 -13.06
CA TRP A 239 -12.90 -11.64 -12.50
C TRP A 239 -13.99 -11.04 -11.61
N ARG A 240 -13.61 -10.39 -10.52
CA ARG A 240 -14.56 -9.81 -9.55
C ARG A 240 -15.00 -8.43 -10.05
N THR A 241 -15.64 -8.45 -11.22
CA THR A 241 -16.21 -7.32 -11.93
C THR A 241 -17.69 -7.56 -12.14
N LEU A 242 -18.46 -6.50 -12.41
CA LEU A 242 -19.89 -6.56 -12.69
C LEU A 242 -20.24 -7.62 -13.74
N THR A 243 -19.41 -7.78 -14.76
CA THR A 243 -19.62 -8.74 -15.85
C THR A 243 -19.03 -10.12 -15.57
N GLY A 244 -18.24 -10.28 -14.51
CA GLY A 244 -17.41 -11.45 -14.22
C GLY A 244 -16.16 -11.58 -15.10
N ARG A 245 -15.92 -10.62 -16.01
CA ARG A 245 -14.96 -10.68 -17.13
C ARG A 245 -14.07 -9.43 -17.13
N GLN A 246 -13.01 -9.44 -17.94
CA GLN A 246 -12.21 -8.23 -18.19
C GLN A 246 -13.13 -7.15 -18.78
N THR A 247 -13.37 -6.08 -18.02
CA THR A 247 -14.43 -5.11 -18.29
C THR A 247 -13.82 -3.86 -18.95
N PHE A 248 -14.17 -3.62 -20.21
CA PHE A 248 -13.75 -2.44 -20.97
C PHE A 248 -14.78 -1.30 -20.92
N TYR A 249 -16.04 -1.63 -20.66
CA TYR A 249 -17.13 -0.65 -20.52
C TYR A 249 -17.51 -0.49 -19.05
N LEU A 250 -17.35 0.73 -18.51
CA LEU A 250 -17.69 1.07 -17.13
C LEU A 250 -18.97 1.90 -17.13
N ASP A 251 -20.07 1.28 -16.73
CA ASP A 251 -21.43 1.81 -16.87
C ASP A 251 -21.92 2.62 -15.64
N HIS A 252 -21.08 2.78 -14.62
CA HIS A 252 -21.41 3.62 -13.48
C HIS A 252 -21.69 5.08 -13.93
N PRO A 253 -22.75 5.76 -13.44
CA PRO A 253 -23.11 7.11 -13.88
C PRO A 253 -21.96 8.12 -13.85
N TRP A 254 -21.12 8.11 -12.81
CA TRP A 254 -19.93 8.98 -12.78
C TRP A 254 -18.92 8.65 -13.89
N MET A 255 -18.73 7.37 -14.25
CA MET A 255 -17.84 7.02 -15.37
C MET A 255 -18.38 7.52 -16.70
N LEU A 256 -19.72 7.48 -16.88
CA LEU A 256 -20.39 8.04 -18.05
C LEU A 256 -20.23 9.56 -18.11
N GLU A 257 -20.52 10.27 -17.02
CA GLU A 257 -20.48 11.73 -16.91
C GLU A 257 -19.05 12.29 -17.09
N PHE A 258 -18.05 11.67 -16.46
CA PHE A 258 -16.65 12.06 -16.61
C PHE A 258 -16.01 11.57 -17.94
N GLY A 259 -16.77 10.91 -18.80
CA GLY A 259 -16.31 10.44 -20.12
C GLY A 259 -15.23 9.36 -20.03
N GLU A 260 -15.29 8.49 -19.02
CA GLU A 260 -14.33 7.38 -18.78
C GLU A 260 -14.98 6.00 -18.88
N TYR A 261 -16.19 5.92 -19.42
CA TYR A 261 -16.92 4.67 -19.63
C TYR A 261 -16.22 3.72 -20.61
N MET A 262 -15.30 4.21 -21.43
CA MET A 262 -14.35 3.42 -22.21
C MET A 262 -12.97 4.09 -22.18
N PRO A 263 -11.87 3.35 -22.45
CA PRO A 263 -10.55 3.94 -22.60
C PRO A 263 -10.55 5.06 -23.66
N THR A 264 -10.05 6.23 -23.28
CA THR A 264 -9.94 7.40 -24.16
C THR A 264 -8.70 8.23 -23.83
N TYR A 265 -8.27 9.08 -24.75
CA TYR A 265 -7.17 10.02 -24.50
C TYR A 265 -7.61 11.14 -23.57
N LYS A 266 -6.84 11.38 -22.50
CA LYS A 266 -6.96 12.56 -21.65
C LYS A 266 -5.60 13.27 -21.60
N PRO A 267 -5.51 14.56 -21.99
CA PRO A 267 -4.25 15.28 -21.89
C PRO A 267 -3.86 15.50 -20.42
N PRO A 268 -2.57 15.72 -20.12
CA PRO A 268 -2.13 16.14 -18.80
C PRO A 268 -2.88 17.38 -18.33
N LEU A 269 -3.11 17.49 -17.02
CA LEU A 269 -3.68 18.69 -16.44
C LEU A 269 -2.78 19.90 -16.76
N GLN A 270 -3.40 20.98 -17.22
CA GLN A 270 -2.74 22.24 -17.51
C GLN A 270 -2.77 23.11 -16.25
N PRO A 271 -1.69 23.84 -15.94
CA PRO A 271 -1.70 24.79 -14.85
C PRO A 271 -2.60 25.97 -15.21
N GLU A 272 -3.34 26.50 -14.23
CA GLU A 272 -3.95 27.84 -14.36
C GLU A 272 -2.77 28.85 -14.43
N GLU A 273 -2.66 29.58 -15.55
CA GLU A 273 -1.44 30.29 -15.96
C GLU A 273 -1.14 31.60 -15.20
N PRO A 274 0.15 32.04 -15.16
CA PRO A 274 0.68 32.85 -16.26
C PRO A 274 1.96 32.27 -16.90
N GLY A 275 1.91 31.96 -18.20
CA GLY A 275 3.02 31.99 -19.18
C GLY A 275 4.30 31.14 -18.96
N PRO A 276 5.11 30.93 -20.01
CA PRO A 276 6.40 30.23 -19.93
C PRO A 276 7.52 31.07 -19.28
N GLU A 277 7.40 32.40 -19.32
CA GLU A 277 8.35 33.32 -18.71
C GLU A 277 7.96 33.59 -17.25
N GLY A 278 8.67 32.97 -16.31
CA GLY A 278 8.56 33.35 -14.90
C GLY A 278 9.15 34.74 -14.67
N VAL A 279 8.61 35.48 -13.71
CA VAL A 279 9.20 36.75 -13.25
C VAL A 279 10.68 36.53 -12.87
N GLY A 280 11.59 37.30 -13.46
CA GLY A 280 13.00 37.32 -13.06
C GLY A 280 13.90 36.24 -13.68
N GLY A 281 13.68 35.86 -14.94
CA GLY A 281 14.59 34.96 -15.67
C GLY A 281 14.43 33.48 -15.32
N ALA A 282 13.27 33.07 -14.83
CA ALA A 282 12.94 31.68 -14.53
C ALA A 282 12.24 31.00 -15.72
N LEU A 283 12.51 29.70 -15.92
CA LEU A 283 11.93 28.89 -16.99
C LEU A 283 10.86 27.95 -16.44
N LYS A 284 9.65 27.96 -17.04
CA LYS A 284 8.57 27.02 -16.71
C LYS A 284 8.83 25.66 -17.35
N LEU A 285 8.92 24.61 -16.54
CA LEU A 285 9.22 23.24 -16.98
C LEU A 285 8.25 22.23 -16.36
N ARG A 286 7.95 21.16 -17.11
CA ARG A 286 7.21 20.02 -16.58
C ARG A 286 8.08 19.31 -15.55
N TYR A 287 7.52 19.07 -14.37
CA TYR A 287 8.25 18.57 -13.22
C TYR A 287 7.98 17.10 -12.98
N LEU A 288 9.01 16.26 -13.19
CA LEU A 288 8.90 14.82 -13.04
C LEU A 288 9.73 14.31 -11.87
N THR A 289 9.18 13.34 -11.14
CA THR A 289 9.77 12.74 -9.95
C THR A 289 9.86 11.21 -10.06
N PRO A 290 10.50 10.65 -11.11
CA PRO A 290 10.77 9.21 -11.18
C PRO A 290 11.69 8.77 -10.03
N HIS A 291 11.67 7.48 -9.67
CA HIS A 291 12.53 6.97 -8.60
C HIS A 291 14.00 7.06 -8.97
N GLY A 292 14.82 7.45 -7.99
CA GLY A 292 16.26 7.62 -8.14
C GLY A 292 17.02 6.30 -8.26
N LYS A 293 18.28 6.40 -8.71
CA LYS A 293 19.22 5.27 -8.78
C LYS A 293 19.95 5.02 -7.45
N TRP A 294 20.13 6.07 -6.65
CA TRP A 294 21.07 6.09 -5.52
C TRP A 294 20.40 5.95 -4.16
N ASN A 295 19.13 5.58 -4.15
CA ASN A 295 18.29 5.54 -2.96
C ASN A 295 16.98 4.81 -3.29
N ILE A 296 16.36 4.21 -2.27
CA ILE A 296 15.01 3.66 -2.35
C ILE A 296 14.11 4.56 -1.52
N HIS A 297 13.36 5.44 -2.20
CA HIS A 297 12.70 6.58 -1.54
C HIS A 297 13.72 7.41 -0.76
N SER A 298 13.42 7.92 0.43
CA SER A 298 14.44 8.61 1.25
C SER A 298 15.42 7.65 1.91
N THR A 299 15.10 6.36 2.02
CA THR A 299 16.02 5.36 2.57
C THR A 299 17.26 5.25 1.68
N TYR A 300 18.42 5.26 2.33
CA TYR A 300 19.75 5.33 1.73
C TYR A 300 20.13 6.69 1.11
N PHE A 301 19.25 7.70 1.08
CA PHE A 301 19.61 9.01 0.53
C PHE A 301 20.74 9.69 1.33
N ASP A 302 20.68 9.60 2.65
CA ASP A 302 21.68 10.13 3.58
C ASP A 302 22.86 9.16 3.82
N ASN A 303 22.86 8.00 3.15
CA ASN A 303 23.95 7.06 3.24
C ASN A 303 25.20 7.63 2.55
N TRP A 304 26.31 7.69 3.30
CA TRP A 304 27.56 8.25 2.81
C TRP A 304 28.04 7.65 1.48
N PHE A 305 27.98 6.31 1.32
CA PHE A 305 28.38 5.68 0.07
C PHE A 305 27.50 6.11 -1.11
N MET A 306 26.17 6.16 -0.91
CA MET A 306 25.25 6.59 -1.97
C MET A 306 25.47 8.05 -2.37
N LEU A 307 25.70 8.92 -1.38
CA LEU A 307 26.05 10.32 -1.60
C LEU A 307 27.36 10.44 -2.41
N THR A 308 28.39 9.67 -2.06
CA THR A 308 29.70 9.68 -2.74
C THR A 308 29.64 9.14 -4.18
N MET A 309 28.80 8.15 -4.45
CA MET A 309 28.69 7.54 -5.80
C MET A 309 28.12 8.48 -6.86
N PHE A 310 27.52 9.61 -6.46
CA PHE A 310 27.06 10.62 -7.39
C PHE A 310 27.42 12.02 -6.90
N ARG A 311 26.43 12.90 -6.75
CA ARG A 311 26.64 14.32 -6.52
C ARG A 311 26.54 14.71 -5.07
N GLY A 312 26.39 13.78 -4.12
CA GLY A 312 26.45 14.09 -2.69
C GLY A 312 25.31 14.98 -2.19
N GLY A 313 24.11 14.92 -2.76
CA GLY A 313 22.97 15.70 -2.28
C GLY A 313 21.84 15.82 -3.30
N PRO A 314 20.84 16.68 -3.03
CA PRO A 314 19.70 16.84 -3.91
C PRO A 314 20.09 17.49 -5.23
N VAL A 315 19.53 16.94 -6.32
CA VAL A 315 19.81 17.38 -7.68
C VAL A 315 18.55 17.44 -8.53
N ILE A 316 18.56 18.34 -9.52
CA ILE A 316 17.52 18.45 -10.55
C ILE A 316 18.20 18.38 -11.91
N TRP A 317 17.73 17.47 -12.75
CA TRP A 317 18.27 17.25 -14.09
C TRP A 317 17.53 18.11 -15.11
N LEU A 318 18.30 18.80 -15.96
CA LEU A 318 17.83 19.74 -16.96
C LEU A 318 18.44 19.41 -18.33
N ASN A 319 17.71 19.74 -19.39
CA ASN A 319 18.29 19.79 -20.72
C ASN A 319 19.36 20.90 -20.81
N GLU A 320 20.40 20.69 -21.62
CA GLU A 320 21.50 21.65 -21.81
C GLU A 320 21.07 23.00 -22.40
N LYS A 321 20.11 23.00 -23.33
CA LYS A 321 19.58 24.23 -23.94
C LYS A 321 18.67 24.98 -22.98
N ASP A 322 17.86 24.28 -22.19
CA ASP A 322 17.03 24.91 -21.16
C ASP A 322 17.87 25.53 -20.06
N ALA A 323 18.92 24.83 -19.61
CA ALA A 323 19.88 25.38 -18.66
C ALA A 323 20.58 26.63 -19.22
N ALA A 324 20.96 26.61 -20.51
CA ALA A 324 21.58 27.76 -21.18
C ALA A 324 20.64 28.98 -21.26
N LYS A 325 19.33 28.79 -21.51
CA LYS A 325 18.32 29.88 -21.55
C LYS A 325 18.27 30.69 -20.24
N ILE A 326 18.58 30.06 -19.10
CA ILE A 326 18.56 30.70 -17.77
C ILE A 326 19.95 30.84 -17.14
N GLY A 327 21.02 30.67 -17.93
CA GLY A 327 22.41 30.86 -17.47
C GLY A 327 22.85 29.88 -16.36
N VAL A 328 22.22 28.71 -16.27
CA VAL A 328 22.57 27.65 -15.31
C VAL A 328 23.67 26.76 -15.90
N LYS A 329 24.76 26.61 -15.16
CA LYS A 329 25.83 25.65 -15.46
C LYS A 329 25.61 24.34 -14.72
N ASP A 330 26.33 23.31 -15.15
CA ASP A 330 26.32 22.04 -14.44
C ASP A 330 26.77 22.22 -12.99
N ASN A 331 26.04 21.61 -12.06
CA ASN A 331 26.25 21.68 -10.62
C ASN A 331 25.98 23.04 -9.95
N ASP A 332 25.51 24.05 -10.68
CA ASP A 332 25.03 25.30 -10.07
C ASP A 332 23.85 25.04 -9.13
N TRP A 333 23.72 25.86 -8.09
CA TRP A 333 22.52 25.86 -7.26
C TRP A 333 21.34 26.48 -8.02
N ILE A 334 20.22 25.78 -7.99
CA ILE A 334 18.97 26.19 -8.63
C ILE A 334 17.81 26.04 -7.64
N GLU A 335 16.74 26.77 -7.92
CA GLU A 335 15.48 26.68 -7.20
C GLU A 335 14.38 26.26 -8.16
N ALA A 336 13.61 25.24 -7.78
CA ALA A 336 12.35 24.87 -8.41
C ALA A 336 11.18 25.30 -7.51
N TYR A 337 10.22 26.06 -8.04
CA TYR A 337 9.11 26.59 -7.26
C TYR A 337 7.81 26.75 -8.06
N ASN A 338 6.68 26.75 -7.36
CA ASN A 338 5.35 27.17 -7.85
C ASN A 338 4.49 27.64 -6.66
N GLU A 339 3.18 27.83 -6.84
CA GLU A 339 2.28 28.26 -5.76
C GLU A 339 2.38 27.42 -4.47
N ASN A 340 2.55 26.09 -4.59
CA ASN A 340 2.54 25.16 -3.47
C ASN A 340 3.78 25.28 -2.58
N GLY A 341 4.95 25.51 -3.19
CA GLY A 341 6.21 25.50 -2.47
C GLY A 341 7.43 25.65 -3.35
N ALA A 342 8.61 25.52 -2.74
CA ALA A 342 9.90 25.64 -3.39
C ALA A 342 10.88 24.61 -2.85
N ALA A 343 11.86 24.22 -3.66
CA ALA A 343 12.99 23.39 -3.26
C ALA A 343 14.28 23.84 -3.96
N ALA A 344 15.37 23.88 -3.20
CA ALA A 344 16.71 24.18 -3.71
C ALA A 344 17.50 22.88 -3.92
N ALA A 345 18.21 22.78 -5.03
CA ALA A 345 19.01 21.63 -5.40
C ALA A 345 20.13 22.06 -6.37
N ARG A 346 21.07 21.16 -6.67
CA ARG A 346 22.07 21.42 -7.72
C ARG A 346 21.61 20.92 -9.08
N ALA A 347 21.97 21.64 -10.14
CA ALA A 347 21.65 21.25 -11.50
C ALA A 347 22.49 20.04 -11.94
N VAL A 348 21.88 19.13 -12.71
CA VAL A 348 22.57 18.16 -13.57
C VAL A 348 22.21 18.48 -15.01
N VAL A 349 23.16 19.05 -15.75
CA VAL A 349 22.92 19.50 -17.12
C VAL A 349 23.34 18.42 -18.09
N THR A 350 22.44 18.00 -18.97
CA THR A 350 22.70 16.89 -19.90
C THR A 350 21.77 16.92 -21.11
N HIS A 351 22.27 16.45 -22.26
CA HIS A 351 21.49 16.27 -23.48
C HIS A 351 20.43 15.16 -23.39
N ARG A 352 20.51 14.23 -22.42
CA ARG A 352 19.59 13.08 -22.32
C ARG A 352 18.17 13.46 -21.89
N ILE A 353 18.00 14.64 -21.29
CA ILE A 353 16.71 15.16 -20.85
C ILE A 353 16.13 15.97 -22.01
N PRO A 354 14.87 15.76 -22.41
CA PRO A 354 14.24 16.58 -23.46
C PRO A 354 14.03 18.02 -22.98
N GLU A 355 14.00 18.97 -23.91
CA GLU A 355 13.60 20.36 -23.60
C GLU A 355 12.18 20.41 -23.01
N GLY A 356 11.93 21.35 -22.08
CA GLY A 356 10.64 21.53 -21.41
C GLY A 356 10.42 20.65 -20.18
N VAL A 357 11.41 19.85 -19.77
CA VAL A 357 11.30 18.91 -18.65
C VAL A 357 12.40 19.13 -17.61
N ALA A 358 12.03 19.06 -16.34
CA ALA A 358 12.93 18.96 -15.21
C ALA A 358 12.68 17.66 -14.44
N ILE A 359 13.76 16.93 -14.11
CA ILE A 359 13.67 15.69 -13.34
C ILE A 359 14.31 15.86 -11.96
N TYR A 360 13.50 15.76 -10.90
CA TYR A 360 13.98 15.67 -9.53
C TYR A 360 13.67 14.27 -9.01
N TYR A 361 14.65 13.38 -9.03
CA TYR A 361 14.47 11.98 -8.66
C TYR A 361 13.93 11.79 -7.23
N HIS A 362 12.93 10.92 -7.10
CA HIS A 362 12.25 10.56 -5.85
C HIS A 362 13.08 9.54 -5.04
N ALA A 363 13.29 9.71 -3.73
CA ALA A 363 13.03 10.88 -2.89
C ALA A 363 14.32 11.34 -2.21
N THR A 364 14.55 12.65 -2.18
CA THR A 364 15.57 13.25 -1.33
C THR A 364 14.91 13.83 -0.10
N ASP A 365 15.48 13.59 1.08
CA ASP A 365 15.01 14.21 2.32
C ASP A 365 15.57 15.64 2.49
N LYS A 366 15.10 16.35 3.53
CA LYS A 366 15.51 17.72 3.87
C LYS A 366 16.71 17.77 4.82
N THR A 367 17.40 16.65 5.04
CA THR A 367 18.45 16.51 6.06
C THR A 367 19.86 16.84 5.56
N ILE A 368 20.17 16.58 4.29
CA ILE A 368 21.53 16.68 3.73
C ILE A 368 21.55 17.65 2.54
N TYR A 369 22.41 18.68 2.61
CA TYR A 369 22.65 19.66 1.53
C TYR A 369 21.37 20.32 0.96
N THR A 370 20.49 20.78 1.84
CA THR A 370 19.16 21.31 1.51
C THR A 370 19.05 22.81 1.86
N PRO A 371 19.72 23.73 1.15
CA PRO A 371 19.79 25.15 1.53
C PRO A 371 18.43 25.85 1.52
N LEU A 372 18.39 27.06 2.07
CA LEU A 372 17.21 27.91 2.05
C LEU A 372 16.83 28.30 0.61
N THR A 373 15.54 28.20 0.32
CA THR A 373 14.92 28.78 -0.88
C THR A 373 14.77 30.30 -0.72
N THR A 374 14.43 31.01 -1.80
CA THR A 374 14.07 32.44 -1.75
C THR A 374 12.79 32.70 -0.93
N ARG A 375 12.09 31.65 -0.50
CA ARG A 375 10.97 31.72 0.46
C ARG A 375 11.41 31.62 1.93
N GLY A 376 12.70 31.45 2.20
CA GLY A 376 13.22 31.28 3.56
C GLY A 376 12.95 29.92 4.17
N THR A 377 12.56 28.91 3.38
CA THR A 377 12.25 27.55 3.83
C THR A 377 13.12 26.51 3.14
N ARG A 378 13.35 25.35 3.78
CA ARG A 378 13.99 24.17 3.16
C ARG A 378 12.94 23.26 2.52
N GLY A 379 13.16 22.91 1.26
CA GLY A 379 12.24 22.12 0.44
C GLY A 379 12.79 20.77 0.02
N ASN A 380 11.93 19.96 -0.59
CA ASN A 380 12.27 18.72 -1.29
C ASN A 380 11.38 18.58 -2.53
N HIS A 381 11.51 17.47 -3.24
CA HIS A 381 10.77 17.22 -4.48
C HIS A 381 9.23 17.28 -4.35
N ASN A 382 8.65 17.01 -3.17
CA ASN A 382 7.20 17.11 -2.96
C ASN A 382 6.73 18.51 -2.58
N SER A 383 7.64 19.43 -2.25
CA SER A 383 7.29 20.80 -1.86
C SER A 383 6.51 21.58 -2.94
N PRO A 384 6.81 21.47 -4.26
CA PRO A 384 5.98 22.07 -5.30
C PRO A 384 4.75 21.23 -5.71
N THR A 385 4.52 20.06 -5.11
CA THR A 385 3.39 19.19 -5.50
C THR A 385 2.15 19.43 -4.63
N ARG A 386 0.98 19.11 -5.16
CA ARG A 386 -0.30 19.10 -4.44
C ARG A 386 -1.10 17.86 -4.86
N VAL A 387 -1.88 17.31 -3.93
CA VAL A 387 -2.79 16.20 -4.24
C VAL A 387 -3.98 16.73 -5.04
N TYR A 388 -4.21 16.14 -6.22
CA TYR A 388 -5.43 16.34 -7.00
C TYR A 388 -6.27 15.08 -6.92
N LEU A 389 -7.49 15.21 -6.42
CA LEU A 389 -8.40 14.08 -6.30
C LEU A 389 -9.21 13.94 -7.60
N LYS A 390 -9.28 12.71 -8.11
CA LYS A 390 -10.07 12.37 -9.30
C LYS A 390 -11.40 11.77 -8.85
N PRO A 391 -12.56 12.39 -9.15
CA PRO A 391 -13.87 11.90 -8.68
C PRO A 391 -14.17 10.45 -9.06
N THR A 392 -13.73 9.98 -10.24
CA THR A 392 -13.94 8.58 -10.66
C THR A 392 -13.25 7.54 -9.76
N LEU A 393 -12.28 7.96 -8.93
CA LEU A 393 -11.63 7.11 -7.92
C LEU A 393 -12.30 7.16 -6.54
N MET A 394 -13.46 7.82 -6.43
CA MET A 394 -14.27 7.89 -5.19
C MET A 394 -15.58 7.09 -5.31
N ILE A 395 -15.82 6.44 -6.45
CA ILE A 395 -16.97 5.54 -6.65
C ILE A 395 -16.89 4.40 -5.62
N GLY A 396 -18.05 4.01 -5.08
CA GLY A 396 -18.16 2.94 -4.09
C GLY A 396 -19.49 2.19 -4.21
N GLY A 397 -19.54 0.96 -3.67
CA GLY A 397 -20.77 0.16 -3.65
C GLY A 397 -21.25 -0.30 -5.03
N TYR A 398 -20.32 -0.42 -5.99
CA TYR A 398 -20.62 -0.81 -7.37
C TYR A 398 -19.62 -1.83 -7.95
N ALA A 399 -19.77 -3.09 -7.55
CA ALA A 399 -18.94 -4.24 -7.94
C ALA A 399 -17.44 -3.93 -7.79
N GLN A 400 -16.67 -4.00 -8.89
CA GLN A 400 -15.22 -3.69 -8.90
C GLN A 400 -14.90 -2.23 -8.52
N LEU A 401 -15.88 -1.32 -8.59
CA LEU A 401 -15.76 0.07 -8.13
C LEU A 401 -16.33 0.19 -6.71
N SER A 402 -15.80 -0.64 -5.81
CA SER A 402 -16.11 -0.62 -4.39
C SER A 402 -14.83 -0.47 -3.58
N TRP A 403 -14.94 0.09 -2.37
CA TRP A 403 -13.76 0.36 -1.56
C TRP A 403 -13.16 -0.93 -1.02
N GLY A 404 -11.84 -0.95 -0.89
CA GLY A 404 -11.10 -1.94 -0.11
C GLY A 404 -9.79 -1.31 0.31
N MET A 405 -9.24 -1.71 1.45
CA MET A 405 -7.95 -1.19 1.91
C MET A 405 -6.88 -1.46 0.83
N ASN A 406 -6.27 -0.39 0.31
CA ASN A 406 -5.32 -0.42 -0.81
C ASN A 406 -5.86 -1.01 -2.15
N TYR A 407 -7.17 -1.25 -2.27
CA TYR A 407 -7.79 -1.74 -3.50
C TYR A 407 -8.31 -0.60 -4.39
N PHE A 408 -9.08 0.34 -3.81
CA PHE A 408 -9.70 1.43 -4.57
C PHE A 408 -9.78 2.71 -3.73
N GLY A 409 -9.51 3.85 -4.38
CA GLY A 409 -9.53 5.17 -3.75
C GLY A 409 -8.71 6.20 -4.54
N PRO A 410 -8.82 7.51 -4.21
CA PRO A 410 -8.03 8.54 -4.85
C PRO A 410 -6.51 8.32 -4.69
N THR A 411 -5.76 8.58 -5.76
CA THR A 411 -4.30 8.39 -5.81
C THR A 411 -3.55 9.73 -5.77
N GLY A 412 -2.36 9.76 -5.18
CA GLY A 412 -1.46 10.93 -5.14
C GLY A 412 -0.71 11.20 -6.45
N VAL A 413 -1.43 11.46 -7.54
CA VAL A 413 -0.84 11.80 -8.85
C VAL A 413 -0.03 13.10 -8.76
N ASN A 414 1.13 13.13 -9.42
CA ASN A 414 2.09 14.25 -9.27
C ASN A 414 2.84 14.62 -10.56
N ARG A 415 2.71 13.85 -11.64
CA ARG A 415 3.50 14.06 -12.87
C ARG A 415 2.97 15.17 -13.76
N ASP A 416 1.76 15.64 -13.48
CA ASP A 416 1.18 16.83 -14.11
C ASP A 416 1.71 18.14 -13.51
N THR A 417 2.59 18.08 -12.51
CA THR A 417 3.14 19.29 -11.85
C THR A 417 4.01 20.11 -12.81
N TRP A 418 3.89 21.44 -12.72
CA TRP A 418 4.78 22.41 -13.35
C TRP A 418 5.52 23.22 -12.29
N VAL A 419 6.76 23.59 -12.60
CA VAL A 419 7.58 24.46 -11.75
C VAL A 419 8.29 25.51 -12.60
N TYR A 420 8.59 26.64 -11.99
CA TYR A 420 9.58 27.58 -12.49
C TYR A 420 10.96 27.22 -11.93
N ILE A 421 11.97 27.24 -12.79
CA ILE A 421 13.37 26.99 -12.41
C ILE A 421 14.22 28.21 -12.71
N LYS A 422 15.02 28.63 -11.73
CA LYS A 422 16.02 29.70 -11.87
C LYS A 422 17.30 29.35 -11.12
N ARG A 423 18.39 30.03 -11.46
CA ARG A 423 19.64 29.96 -10.68
C ARG A 423 19.46 30.62 -9.31
N LEU A 424 20.05 30.04 -8.27
CA LEU A 424 20.15 30.66 -6.95
C LEU A 424 21.48 31.43 -6.85
N GLU A 425 21.41 32.74 -6.63
CA GLU A 425 22.60 33.58 -6.49
C GLU A 425 23.22 33.49 -5.10
N ASN A 426 22.38 33.44 -4.06
CA ASN A 426 22.80 33.42 -2.66
C ASN A 426 22.36 32.11 -2.02
N VAL A 427 23.32 31.26 -1.65
CA VAL A 427 23.08 29.96 -1.01
C VAL A 427 23.33 30.12 0.48
N ARG A 428 22.32 29.87 1.31
CA ARG A 428 22.36 29.99 2.77
C ARG A 428 21.91 28.71 3.46
#